data_AF-A0A2M9BPS6-F1
#
_entry.id   AF-A0A2M9BPS6-F1
#
_cell.length_a   1.000
_cell.length_b   1.000
_cell.length_c   1.000
_cell.angle_alpha   90.00
_cell.angle_beta   90.00
_cell.angle_gamma   90.00
#
_symmetry.space_group_name_H-M   'P 1'
#
loop_
_entity.id
_entity.type
_entity.pdbx_description
1 polymer ?
#
loop_
_entity_poly.entity_id
_entity_poly.type
_entity_poly.pdbx_seq_one_letter_code
_entity_poly.pdbx_strand_id
1 'polypeptide(L)'
;MKTYVLVRLSLLMLALGVALAGAAAPLPTGGYWNVETNLTTRDYTIIRFFNDQNQLIYEERIDNLCLGLSKDSGPCRATTRQLNLALQQVLRDPATARQTTTMLALQLGQNRRVQRVYAVR
;
A
#
# COMPACT_ATOMS: atom_id res chain seq x y z
N MET A 1 -49.42 -38.37 -14.96
CA MET A 1 -48.68 -37.13 -15.32
C MET A 1 -48.84 -36.05 -14.24
N LYS A 2 -48.34 -36.27 -13.01
CA LYS A 2 -48.61 -35.36 -11.87
C LYS A 2 -47.47 -35.32 -10.82
N THR A 3 -46.23 -35.56 -11.24
CA THR A 3 -45.03 -35.56 -10.35
C THR A 3 -44.02 -34.46 -10.68
N TYR A 4 -44.18 -33.76 -11.81
CA TYR A 4 -43.20 -32.78 -12.30
C TYR A 4 -43.30 -31.39 -11.66
N VAL A 5 -44.38 -31.09 -10.93
CA VAL A 5 -44.59 -29.77 -10.31
C VAL A 5 -43.78 -29.61 -9.02
N LEU A 6 -43.63 -30.69 -8.24
CA LEU A 6 -42.88 -30.65 -6.98
C LEU A 6 -41.36 -30.54 -7.18
N VAL A 7 -40.83 -31.12 -8.26
CA VAL A 7 -39.40 -31.08 -8.61
C VAL A 7 -38.95 -29.69 -9.09
N ARG A 8 -39.83 -28.94 -9.77
CA ARG A 8 -39.51 -27.57 -10.21
C ARG A 8 -39.50 -26.56 -9.07
N LEU A 9 -40.28 -26.80 -8.01
CA LEU A 9 -40.34 -25.90 -6.84
C LEU A 9 -39.12 -26.06 -5.92
N SER A 10 -38.54 -27.26 -5.85
CA SER A 10 -37.34 -27.55 -5.06
C SER A 10 -36.06 -26.99 -5.69
N LEU A 11 -36.02 -26.82 -7.01
CA LEU A 11 -34.89 -26.19 -7.72
C LEU A 11 -34.85 -24.66 -7.57
N LEU A 12 -35.98 -24.02 -7.27
CA LEU A 12 -36.05 -22.57 -7.08
C LEU A 12 -35.57 -22.11 -5.69
N MET A 13 -35.68 -22.99 -4.68
CA MET A 13 -35.22 -22.71 -3.31
C MET A 13 -33.70 -22.78 -3.14
N LEU A 14 -32.99 -23.52 -4.01
CA LEU A 14 -31.52 -23.62 -3.94
C LEU A 14 -30.79 -22.40 -4.54
N ALA A 15 -31.50 -21.51 -5.23
CA ALA A 15 -30.94 -20.33 -5.89
C ALA A 15 -30.87 -19.07 -5.00
N LEU A 16 -31.48 -19.07 -3.81
CA LEU A 16 -31.49 -17.89 -2.92
C LEU A 16 -30.41 -17.91 -1.81
N GLY A 17 -29.53 -18.92 -1.78
CA GLY A 17 -28.63 -19.17 -0.65
C GLY A 17 -27.23 -18.54 -0.71
N VAL A 18 -26.93 -17.65 -1.66
CA VAL A 18 -25.60 -16.99 -1.73
C VAL A 18 -25.77 -15.50 -1.43
N ALA A 19 -26.21 -15.20 -0.21
CA ALA A 19 -25.90 -13.91 0.37
C ALA A 19 -24.37 -13.85 0.52
N LEU A 20 -23.73 -13.14 -0.40
CA LEU A 20 -22.33 -12.74 -0.30
C LEU A 20 -22.20 -11.91 0.98
N ALA A 21 -21.92 -12.59 2.10
CA ALA A 21 -21.37 -11.97 3.28
C ALA A 21 -19.98 -11.46 2.88
N GLY A 22 -19.94 -10.23 2.38
CA GLY A 22 -18.71 -9.47 2.27
C GLY A 22 -18.21 -9.24 3.68
N ALA A 23 -17.44 -10.21 4.21
CA ALA A 23 -16.67 -10.03 5.42
C ALA A 23 -15.68 -8.91 5.13
N ALA A 24 -16.00 -7.70 5.59
CA ALA A 24 -15.02 -6.63 5.68
C ALA A 24 -13.88 -7.19 6.53
N ALA A 25 -12.73 -7.45 5.90
CA ALA A 25 -11.55 -7.88 6.62
C ALA A 25 -11.30 -6.86 7.74
N PRO A 26 -10.97 -7.33 8.97
CA PRO A 26 -10.67 -6.42 10.06
C PRO A 26 -9.60 -5.43 9.58
N LEU A 27 -9.83 -4.13 9.83
CA LEU A 27 -8.85 -3.13 9.44
C LEU A 27 -7.50 -3.50 10.07
N PRO A 28 -6.43 -3.58 9.28
CA PRO A 28 -5.13 -3.94 9.81
C PRO A 28 -4.72 -2.94 10.89
N THR A 29 -4.48 -3.45 12.09
CA THR A 29 -4.21 -2.67 13.31
C THR A 29 -2.84 -2.00 13.27
N GLY A 30 -1.96 -2.49 12.40
CA GLY A 30 -0.63 -1.98 12.19
C GLY A 30 -0.05 -2.47 10.86
N GLY A 31 1.19 -2.08 10.61
CA GLY A 31 1.88 -2.43 9.39
C GLY A 31 3.30 -1.88 9.41
N TYR A 32 4.01 -2.10 8.31
CA TYR A 32 5.33 -1.56 8.10
C TYR A 32 5.53 -1.21 6.63
N TRP A 33 6.59 -0.47 6.35
CA TRP A 33 6.97 -0.14 4.98
C TRP A 33 8.40 -0.59 4.72
N ASN A 34 8.67 -0.95 3.47
CA ASN A 34 10.00 -1.20 2.95
C ASN A 34 10.32 -0.21 1.84
N VAL A 35 11.57 0.23 1.78
CA VAL A 35 12.08 1.11 0.73
C VAL A 35 13.26 0.41 0.06
N GLU A 36 13.20 0.30 -1.26
CA GLU A 36 14.28 -0.23 -2.08
C GLU A 36 14.70 0.83 -3.07
N THR A 37 16.00 1.09 -3.20
CA THR A 37 16.53 2.05 -4.17
C THR A 37 17.69 1.39 -4.91
N ASN A 38 17.83 1.69 -6.19
CA ASN A 38 19.03 1.26 -6.92
C ASN A 38 20.21 2.14 -6.49
N LEU A 39 21.21 1.55 -5.83
CA LEU A 39 22.37 2.30 -5.34
C LEU A 39 23.38 2.64 -6.45
N THR A 40 23.34 1.91 -7.57
CA THR A 40 24.21 2.09 -8.74
C THR A 40 23.75 3.25 -9.60
N THR A 41 22.49 3.23 -10.04
CA THR A 41 21.93 4.24 -10.95
C THR A 41 21.24 5.38 -10.20
N ARG A 42 20.73 5.12 -8.99
CA ARG A 42 20.05 6.10 -8.12
C ARG A 42 18.91 6.84 -8.82
N ASP A 43 18.27 6.17 -9.77
CA ASP A 43 17.25 6.70 -10.66
C ASP A 43 15.82 6.34 -10.24
N TYR A 44 15.64 5.44 -9.28
CA TYR A 44 14.31 5.13 -8.76
C TYR A 44 14.36 4.64 -7.31
N THR A 45 13.20 4.73 -6.66
CA THR A 45 12.91 4.13 -5.36
C THR A 45 11.57 3.40 -5.42
N ILE A 46 11.51 2.19 -4.88
CA ILE A 46 10.28 1.42 -4.69
C ILE A 46 9.88 1.51 -3.23
N ILE A 47 8.63 1.89 -2.97
CA ILE A 47 8.03 1.91 -1.64
C ILE A 47 6.97 0.81 -1.59
N ARG A 48 7.06 -0.04 -0.58
CA ARG A 48 6.10 -1.13 -0.32
C ARG A 48 5.49 -0.96 1.05
N PHE A 49 4.17 -1.10 1.15
CA PHE A 49 3.43 -1.08 2.41
C PHE A 49 2.86 -2.46 2.70
N PHE A 50 3.08 -2.94 3.91
CA PHE A 50 2.62 -4.23 4.40
C PHE A 50 1.72 -4.05 5.61
N ASN A 51 0.74 -4.94 5.78
CA ASN A 51 -0.01 -5.03 7.03
C ASN A 51 0.77 -5.82 8.10
N ASP A 52 0.18 -5.95 9.27
CA ASP A 52 0.67 -6.72 10.41
C ASP A 52 0.71 -8.24 10.16
N GLN A 53 0.08 -8.74 9.10
CA GLN A 53 0.20 -10.13 8.63
C GLN A 53 1.25 -10.33 7.53
N ASN A 54 2.13 -9.34 7.29
CA ASN A 54 3.14 -9.34 6.23
C ASN A 54 2.57 -9.44 4.81
N GLN A 55 1.29 -9.08 4.61
CA GLN A 55 0.67 -9.04 3.30
C GLN A 55 0.96 -7.69 2.65
N LEU A 56 1.38 -7.72 1.39
CA LEU A 56 1.59 -6.51 0.60
C LEU A 56 0.23 -5.84 0.33
N ILE A 57 0.08 -4.61 0.78
CA ILE A 57 -1.12 -3.80 0.57
C ILE A 57 -0.97 -2.94 -0.67
N TYR A 58 0.20 -2.31 -0.82
CA TYR A 58 0.48 -1.39 -1.91
C TYR A 58 1.97 -1.34 -2.22
N GLU A 59 2.29 -1.19 -3.50
CA GLU A 59 3.64 -0.99 -4.01
C GLU A 59 3.62 0.12 -5.05
N GLU A 60 4.59 1.03 -4.99
CA GLU A 60 4.80 2.03 -6.02
C GLU A 60 6.29 2.27 -6.27
N ARG A 61 6.64 2.32 -7.55
CA ARG A 61 7.94 2.79 -8.01
C ARG A 61 7.86 4.28 -8.29
N ILE A 62 8.72 5.05 -7.63
CA ILE A 62 8.91 6.48 -7.85
C ILE A 62 10.20 6.66 -8.65
N ASP A 63 10.04 7.10 -9.90
CA ASP A 63 11.16 7.41 -10.76
C ASP A 63 11.80 8.76 -10.41
N ASN A 64 13.09 8.89 -10.77
CA ASN A 64 13.95 10.05 -10.52
C ASN A 64 14.07 10.45 -9.04
N LEU A 65 13.88 9.49 -8.13
CA LEU A 65 14.01 9.67 -6.69
C LEU A 65 14.83 8.52 -6.10
N CYS A 66 15.89 8.85 -5.35
CA CYS A 66 16.68 7.90 -4.57
C CYS A 66 16.53 8.22 -3.09
N LEU A 67 15.87 7.35 -2.32
CA LEU A 67 15.72 7.48 -0.87
C LEU A 67 16.82 6.72 -0.14
N GLY A 68 17.86 7.44 0.29
CA GLY A 68 18.91 6.92 1.16
C GLY A 68 18.52 7.00 2.63
N LEU A 69 17.96 5.93 3.20
CA LEU A 69 17.63 5.86 4.63
C LEU A 69 18.83 5.36 5.46
N SER A 70 19.94 6.09 5.44
CA SER A 70 21.11 5.80 6.30
C SER A 70 20.89 6.34 7.71
N LYS A 71 21.30 5.58 8.74
CA LYS A 71 21.04 5.88 10.16
C LYS A 71 21.35 7.33 10.59
N ASP A 72 20.40 7.91 11.31
CA ASP A 72 20.53 9.06 12.22
C ASP A 72 20.82 10.46 11.67
N SER A 73 20.54 10.75 10.40
CA SER A 73 20.48 12.15 9.94
C SER A 73 19.09 12.77 10.16
N GLY A 74 19.02 14.08 10.46
CA GLY A 74 17.75 14.82 10.59
C GLY A 74 16.81 14.67 9.38
N PRO A 75 17.30 14.73 8.12
CA PRO A 75 16.51 14.46 6.93
C PRO A 75 15.92 13.04 6.86
N CYS A 76 16.64 12.01 7.32
CA CYS A 76 16.11 10.65 7.41
C CYS A 76 14.91 10.60 8.35
N ARG A 77 14.97 11.26 9.52
CA ARG A 77 13.86 11.29 10.49
C ARG A 77 12.61 11.96 9.92
N ALA A 78 12.77 13.01 9.12
CA ALA A 78 11.65 13.64 8.44
C ALA A 78 10.99 12.68 7.43
N THR A 79 11.80 12.04 6.60
CA THR A 79 11.35 11.06 5.60
C THR A 79 10.63 9.87 6.26
N THR A 80 11.20 9.30 7.33
CA THR A 80 10.58 8.23 8.14
C THR A 80 9.22 8.65 8.69
N ARG A 81 9.09 9.88 9.20
CA ARG A 81 7.79 10.39 9.69
C ARG A 81 6.76 10.50 8.57
N GLN A 82 7.15 10.98 7.40
CA GLN A 82 6.26 11.05 6.24
C GLN A 82 5.82 9.66 5.75
N LEU A 83 6.74 8.69 5.73
CA LEU A 83 6.42 7.29 5.40
C LEU A 83 5.46 6.67 6.42
N ASN A 84 5.63 6.96 7.72
CA ASN A 84 4.70 6.49 8.75
C ASN A 84 3.29 7.07 8.59
N LEU A 85 3.18 8.36 8.25
CA LEU A 85 1.88 8.97 7.96
C LEU A 85 1.24 8.38 6.70
N ALA A 86 2.04 8.15 5.65
CA ALA A 86 1.57 7.50 4.43
C ALA A 86 1.06 6.08 4.72
N LEU A 87 1.80 5.30 5.51
CA LEU A 87 1.39 3.96 5.95
C LEU A 87 0.03 4.00 6.68
N GLN A 88 -0.18 4.94 7.60
CA GLN A 88 -1.47 5.06 8.30
C GLN A 88 -2.64 5.36 7.35
N GLN A 89 -2.41 6.17 6.32
CA GLN A 89 -3.43 6.46 5.31
C GLN A 89 -3.72 5.22 4.45
N VAL A 90 -2.67 4.54 3.98
CA VAL A 90 -2.79 3.30 3.17
C VAL A 90 -3.49 2.19 3.94
N LEU A 91 -3.20 2.02 5.23
CA LEU A 91 -3.85 1.01 6.09
C LEU A 91 -5.33 1.32 6.31
N ARG A 92 -5.69 2.61 6.40
CA ARG A 92 -7.06 3.05 6.63
C ARG A 92 -7.92 2.94 5.37
N ASP A 93 -7.35 3.34 4.24
CA ASP A 93 -8.01 3.29 2.93
C ASP A 93 -7.00 2.94 1.82
N PRO A 94 -6.86 1.65 1.48
CA PRO A 94 -5.98 1.20 0.42
C PRO A 94 -6.30 1.81 -0.96
N ALA A 95 -7.54 2.26 -1.20
CA ALA A 95 -7.91 2.87 -2.48
C ALA A 95 -7.21 4.23 -2.68
N THR A 96 -6.84 4.90 -1.59
CA THR A 96 -6.12 6.20 -1.64
C THR A 96 -4.61 6.07 -1.74
N ALA A 97 -4.07 4.84 -1.67
CA ALA A 97 -2.64 4.58 -1.53
C ALA A 97 -1.78 5.24 -2.62
N ARG A 98 -2.27 5.22 -3.86
CA ARG A 98 -1.61 5.87 -5.00
C ARG A 98 -1.53 7.38 -4.85
N GLN A 99 -2.62 8.02 -4.44
CA GLN A 99 -2.66 9.47 -4.25
C GLN A 99 -1.74 9.90 -3.10
N THR A 100 -1.79 9.17 -1.98
CA THR A 100 -0.90 9.37 -0.84
C THR A 100 0.57 9.25 -1.24
N THR A 101 0.93 8.23 -2.00
CA THR A 101 2.31 7.97 -2.39
C THR A 101 2.80 8.94 -3.45
N THR A 102 1.95 9.36 -4.39
CA THR A 102 2.26 10.46 -5.33
C THR A 102 2.49 11.78 -4.60
N MET A 103 1.65 12.12 -3.61
CA MET A 103 1.82 13.31 -2.79
C MET A 103 3.12 13.24 -1.98
N LEU A 104 3.43 12.08 -1.40
CA LEU A 104 4.69 11.83 -0.70
C LEU A 104 5.88 12.04 -1.64
N ALA A 105 5.83 11.48 -2.85
CA ALA A 105 6.88 11.64 -3.86
C ALA A 105 7.12 13.12 -4.21
N LEU A 106 6.05 13.91 -4.37
CA LEU A 106 6.15 15.35 -4.60
C LEU A 106 6.81 16.08 -3.42
N GLN A 107 6.39 15.78 -2.18
CA GLN A 107 6.96 16.38 -0.98
C GLN A 107 8.44 16.04 -0.79
N LEU A 108 8.83 14.80 -1.09
CA LEU A 108 10.21 14.35 -1.03
C LEU A 108 11.06 14.95 -2.18
N GLY A 109 10.50 15.02 -3.38
CA GLY A 109 11.14 15.61 -4.56
C GLY A 109 11.36 17.12 -4.47
N GLN A 110 10.52 17.85 -3.73
CA GLN A 110 10.72 19.30 -3.47
C GLN A 110 11.87 19.55 -2.49
N ASN A 111 12.19 18.61 -1.60
CA ASN A 111 13.33 18.68 -0.69
C ASN A 111 14.66 18.29 -1.37
N ARG A 112 14.95 18.83 -2.57
CA ARG A 112 16.17 18.51 -3.37
C ARG A 112 17.50 18.72 -2.65
N ARG A 113 17.55 19.53 -1.58
CA ARG A 113 18.75 19.67 -0.74
C ARG A 113 19.13 18.34 -0.07
N VAL A 114 18.15 17.49 0.20
CA VAL A 114 18.33 16.15 0.77
C VAL A 114 18.88 15.17 -0.29
N GLN A 115 18.45 15.27 -1.55
CA GLN A 115 19.01 14.46 -2.66
C GLN A 115 20.52 14.66 -2.83
N ARG A 116 21.04 15.88 -2.62
CA ARG A 116 22.49 16.17 -2.72
C ARG A 116 23.30 15.62 -1.54
N VAL A 117 22.72 15.48 -0.35
CA VAL A 117 23.42 14.88 0.81
C VAL A 117 23.66 13.39 0.58
N TYR A 118 22.83 12.73 -0.23
CA TYR A 118 22.98 11.32 -0.59
C TYR A 118 23.70 11.08 -1.92
N ALA A 119 24.03 12.13 -2.68
CA ALA A 119 24.91 12.04 -3.85
C ALA A 119 26.40 11.96 -3.46
N VAL A 120 26.75 12.30 -2.21
CA VAL A 120 28.13 12.31 -1.70
C VAL A 120 28.36 11.08 -0.83
N ARG A 121 28.46 9.91 -1.46
CA ARG A 121 29.13 8.71 -0.94
C ARG A 121 29.48 7.82 -2.12
#